data_AF-A0A2C9LU78-F1
#
_entry.id   AF-A0A2C9LU78-F1
#
_cell.length_a   1.000
_cell.length_b   1.000
_cell.length_c   1.000
_cell.angle_alpha   90.00
_cell.angle_beta   90.00
_cell.angle_gamma   90.00
#
_symmetry.space_group_name_H-M   'P 1'
#
loop_
_entity.id
_entity.type
_entity.pdbx_description
1 polymer ?
#
loop_
_entity_poly.entity_id
_entity_poly.type
_entity_poly.pdbx_seq_one_letter_code
_entity_poly.pdbx_strand_id
1 'polypeptide(L)'
;AGDVVFFEVTSTTPMTQLVYQVLSKGVIVKVGSENATSKFSHQFSVVSDPSMAPSARMVIYFYRRDGEIVIDSISFDVSGAFKNKVSFGFNSKSVEPGNNVTVTVRADPNSAAYLLAIDQSVLLIRGDNDVTSDDVSTIANINIMIKKI
;
A
#
# COMPACT_ATOMS: atom_id res chain seq x y z
N ALA A 1 -4.93 -2.63 -4.95
CA ALA A 1 -4.05 -3.74 -5.34
C ALA A 1 -4.70 -4.46 -6.50
N GLY A 2 -3.92 -4.83 -7.51
CA GLY A 2 -4.43 -5.25 -8.83
C GLY A 2 -4.56 -4.09 -9.82
N ASP A 3 -4.36 -2.86 -9.37
CA ASP A 3 -4.38 -1.65 -10.19
C ASP A 3 -3.06 -1.52 -10.97
N VAL A 4 -3.12 -0.98 -12.18
CA VAL A 4 -1.95 -0.65 -13.00
C VAL A 4 -1.44 0.73 -12.61
N VAL A 5 -0.19 0.82 -12.16
CA VAL A 5 0.47 2.09 -11.81
C VAL A 5 1.40 2.48 -12.95
N PHE A 6 1.22 3.68 -13.50
CA PHE A 6 2.04 4.23 -14.58
C PHE A 6 3.17 5.09 -14.03
N PHE A 7 4.37 4.91 -14.57
CA PHE A 7 5.57 5.66 -14.21
C PHE A 7 6.13 6.35 -15.45
N GLU A 8 6.46 7.63 -15.30
CA GLU A 8 7.23 8.38 -16.30
C GLU A 8 8.61 8.70 -15.72
N VAL A 9 9.64 8.28 -16.44
CA VAL A 9 11.03 8.54 -16.09
C VAL A 9 11.56 9.55 -17.07
N THR A 10 12.04 10.68 -16.55
CA THR A 10 12.72 11.71 -17.33
C THR A 10 14.17 11.81 -16.88
N SER A 11 15.08 12.08 -17.81
CA SER A 11 16.50 12.17 -17.55
C SER A 11 17.15 13.25 -18.40
N THR A 12 18.26 13.81 -17.91
CA THR A 12 19.11 14.77 -18.64
C THR A 12 20.02 14.08 -19.66
N THR A 13 20.09 12.75 -19.63
CA THR A 13 20.89 11.94 -20.57
C THR A 13 20.07 10.81 -21.17
N PRO A 14 20.41 10.32 -22.38
CA PRO A 14 19.71 9.19 -22.98
C PRO A 14 19.83 7.92 -22.12
N MET A 15 18.69 7.30 -21.81
CA MET A 15 18.62 6.07 -21.03
C MET A 15 18.50 4.87 -21.96
N THR A 16 19.41 3.90 -21.89
CA THR A 16 19.33 2.67 -22.69
C THR A 16 18.50 1.59 -22.01
N GLN A 17 18.77 1.32 -20.74
CA GLN A 17 18.07 0.35 -19.91
C GLN A 17 17.83 0.94 -18.53
N LEU A 18 16.59 0.82 -18.05
CA LEU A 18 16.18 1.18 -16.70
C LEU A 18 16.04 -0.10 -15.89
N VAL A 19 16.51 -0.08 -14.65
CA VAL A 19 16.31 -1.16 -13.68
C VAL A 19 15.55 -0.59 -12.50
N TYR A 20 14.51 -1.29 -12.05
CA TYR A 20 13.69 -0.84 -10.94
C TYR A 20 13.48 -1.92 -9.88
N GLN A 21 13.25 -1.45 -8.66
CA GLN A 21 12.88 -2.24 -7.51
C GLN A 21 11.68 -1.57 -6.81
N VAL A 22 10.70 -2.37 -6.43
CA VAL A 22 9.58 -1.93 -5.59
C VAL A 22 9.84 -2.46 -4.19
N LEU A 23 9.90 -1.56 -3.23
CA LEU A 23 10.07 -1.87 -1.81
C LEU A 23 8.77 -1.61 -1.06
N SER A 24 8.40 -2.48 -0.14
CA SER A 24 7.32 -2.23 0.82
C SER A 24 7.65 -2.94 2.13
N LYS A 25 7.30 -2.32 3.26
CA LYS A 25 7.54 -2.88 4.61
C LYS A 25 9.00 -3.32 4.85
N GLY A 26 9.95 -2.58 4.31
CA GLY A 26 11.39 -2.84 4.45
C GLY A 26 11.95 -3.98 3.59
N VAL A 27 11.15 -4.59 2.69
CA VAL A 27 11.59 -5.67 1.80
C VAL A 27 11.35 -5.33 0.33
N ILE A 28 12.12 -5.95 -0.57
CA ILE A 28 11.89 -5.86 -2.01
C ILE A 28 10.76 -6.82 -2.38
N VAL A 29 9.68 -6.28 -2.94
CA VAL A 29 8.49 -7.04 -3.35
C VAL A 29 8.41 -7.27 -4.86
N LYS A 30 9.17 -6.48 -5.66
CA LYS A 30 9.26 -6.66 -7.11
C LYS A 30 10.56 -6.09 -7.66
N VAL A 31 11.10 -6.71 -8.71
CA VAL A 31 12.25 -6.23 -9.48
C VAL A 31 11.92 -6.36 -10.96
N GLY A 32 12.39 -5.43 -11.77
CA GLY A 32 12.24 -5.50 -13.22
C GLY A 32 13.18 -4.55 -13.95
N SER A 33 13.08 -4.57 -15.27
CA SER A 33 13.86 -3.69 -16.14
C SER A 33 13.09 -3.32 -17.40
N GLU A 34 13.32 -2.13 -17.91
CA GLU A 34 12.70 -1.61 -19.12
C GLU A 34 13.75 -1.13 -20.12
N ASN A 35 13.56 -1.44 -21.40
CA ASN A 35 14.43 -0.98 -22.47
C ASN A 35 14.01 0.43 -22.94
N ALA A 36 14.62 1.46 -22.36
CA ALA A 36 14.33 2.85 -22.65
C ALA A 36 14.82 3.35 -24.03
N THR A 37 15.51 2.49 -24.81
CA THR A 37 15.84 2.72 -26.23
C THR A 37 16.59 4.03 -26.52
N SER A 38 17.43 4.49 -25.58
CA SER A 38 18.20 5.74 -25.66
C SER A 38 17.32 7.00 -25.75
N LYS A 39 16.20 7.03 -25.02
CA LYS A 39 15.31 8.19 -24.89
C LYS A 39 15.59 8.98 -23.61
N PHE A 40 15.22 10.26 -23.61
CA PHE A 40 15.26 11.14 -22.44
C PHE A 40 13.99 11.03 -21.57
N SER A 41 12.89 10.52 -22.13
CA SER A 41 11.68 10.17 -21.40
C SER A 41 11.24 8.76 -21.76
N HIS A 42 10.84 7.98 -20.77
CA HIS A 42 10.31 6.63 -20.93
C HIS A 42 9.16 6.38 -19.96
N GLN A 43 8.07 5.83 -20.48
CA GLN A 43 6.91 5.46 -19.69
C GLN A 43 6.76 3.94 -19.65
N PHE A 44 6.46 3.43 -18.47
CA PHE A 44 6.18 2.02 -18.25
C PHE A 44 5.15 1.86 -17.14
N SER A 45 4.64 0.65 -16.94
CA SER A 45 3.65 0.38 -15.91
C SER A 45 3.98 -0.84 -15.08
N VAL A 46 3.52 -0.83 -13.84
CA VAL A 46 3.66 -1.94 -12.90
C VAL A 46 2.30 -2.26 -12.31
N VAL A 47 1.88 -3.52 -12.42
CA VAL A 47 0.69 -4.02 -11.72
C VAL A 47 0.99 -4.10 -10.23
N SER A 48 0.17 -3.42 -9.43
CA SER A 48 0.25 -3.39 -7.98
C SER A 48 -0.13 -4.74 -7.37
N ASP A 49 0.61 -5.18 -6.36
CA ASP A 49 0.38 -6.42 -5.63
C ASP A 49 -0.03 -6.10 -4.16
N PRO A 50 -0.84 -6.93 -3.48
CA PRO A 50 -1.17 -6.72 -2.07
C PRO A 50 0.04 -6.61 -1.12
N SER A 51 1.21 -7.17 -1.48
CA SER A 51 2.46 -6.96 -0.73
C SER A 51 2.96 -5.52 -0.75
N MET A 52 2.53 -4.72 -1.73
CA MET A 52 2.84 -3.30 -1.87
C MET A 52 1.95 -2.40 -1.01
N ALA A 53 0.88 -2.92 -0.43
CA ALA A 53 -0.05 -2.14 0.40
C ALA A 53 0.44 -2.03 1.86
N PRO A 54 0.18 -0.92 2.57
CA PRO A 54 -0.59 0.25 2.13
C PRO A 54 0.19 1.21 1.22
N SER A 55 1.51 1.14 1.26
CA SER A 55 2.42 2.03 0.52
C SER A 55 3.66 1.27 0.06
N ALA A 56 4.17 1.65 -1.09
CA ALA A 56 5.39 1.10 -1.67
C ALA A 56 6.27 2.20 -2.24
N ARG A 57 7.58 1.94 -2.29
CA ARG A 57 8.59 2.81 -2.85
C ARG A 57 9.20 2.18 -4.10
N MET A 58 9.03 2.84 -5.24
CA MET A 58 9.76 2.56 -6.46
C MET A 58 11.14 3.17 -6.36
N VAL A 59 12.19 2.40 -6.59
CA VAL A 59 13.56 2.87 -6.79
C VAL A 59 13.95 2.49 -8.20
N ILE A 60 14.41 3.45 -9.00
CA ILE A 60 14.79 3.24 -10.39
C ILE A 60 16.17 3.80 -10.65
N TYR A 61 16.94 3.09 -11.46
CA TYR A 61 18.28 3.51 -11.82
C TYR A 61 18.66 3.09 -13.24
N PHE A 62 19.66 3.78 -13.80
CA PHE A 62 20.32 3.37 -15.04
C PHE A 62 21.81 3.69 -14.98
N TYR A 63 22.56 3.00 -15.84
CA TYR A 63 24.00 3.17 -16.00
C TYR A 63 24.28 4.14 -17.16
N ARG A 64 25.09 5.16 -16.89
CA ARG A 64 25.62 6.06 -17.91
C ARG A 64 26.89 5.48 -18.52
N ARG A 65 27.23 5.97 -19.72
CA ARG A 65 28.44 5.53 -20.46
C ARG A 65 29.75 5.90 -19.77
N ASP A 66 29.73 6.93 -18.93
CA ASP A 66 30.85 7.38 -18.10
C ASP A 66 31.04 6.52 -16.82
N GLY A 67 30.19 5.52 -16.62
CA GLY A 67 30.23 4.62 -15.47
C GLY A 67 29.44 5.12 -14.25
N GLU A 68 28.81 6.29 -14.33
CA GLU A 68 27.95 6.81 -13.27
C GLU A 68 26.62 6.04 -13.21
N ILE A 69 26.13 5.78 -12.00
CA ILE A 69 24.78 5.25 -11.77
C ILE A 69 23.89 6.41 -11.35
N VAL A 70 22.85 6.68 -12.14
CA VAL A 70 21.83 7.69 -11.81
C VAL A 70 20.64 6.98 -11.20
N ILE A 71 20.18 7.43 -10.04
CA ILE A 71 19.13 6.80 -9.24
C ILE A 71 18.11 7.85 -8.82
N ASP A 72 16.83 7.51 -8.88
CA ASP A 72 15.77 8.25 -8.17
C ASP A 72 14.71 7.28 -7.59
N SER A 73 13.79 7.81 -6.79
CA SER A 73 12.75 7.01 -6.15
C SER A 73 11.47 7.80 -5.86
N ILE A 74 10.34 7.10 -5.77
CA ILE A 74 9.06 7.66 -5.33
C ILE A 74 8.30 6.67 -4.47
N SER A 75 7.54 7.20 -3.52
CA SER A 75 6.52 6.43 -2.80
C SER A 75 5.15 6.60 -3.48
N PHE A 76 4.35 5.54 -3.47
CA PHE A 76 2.98 5.54 -3.97
C PHE A 76 2.10 4.63 -3.10
N ASP A 77 0.82 4.98 -3.01
CA ASP A 77 -0.13 4.27 -2.19
C ASP A 77 -0.78 3.12 -2.96
N VAL A 78 -1.03 2.02 -2.26
CA VAL A 78 -1.65 0.82 -2.81
C VAL A 78 -2.80 0.41 -1.91
N SER A 79 -4.00 0.40 -2.48
CA SER A 79 -5.20 -0.08 -1.79
C SER A 79 -5.10 -1.57 -1.46
N GLY A 80 -5.81 -2.02 -0.42
CA GLY A 80 -5.86 -3.44 -0.06
C GLY A 80 -4.80 -3.89 0.97
N ALA A 81 -4.47 -3.02 1.94
CA ALA A 81 -3.60 -3.37 3.06
C ALA A 81 -4.11 -4.58 3.86
N PHE A 82 -5.43 -4.73 3.95
CA PHE A 82 -6.10 -5.85 4.58
C PHE A 82 -6.52 -6.89 3.53
N LYS A 83 -5.78 -8.00 3.47
CA LYS A 83 -6.11 -9.14 2.59
C LYS A 83 -7.38 -9.85 3.03
N ASN A 84 -7.55 -10.03 4.35
CA ASN A 84 -8.69 -10.71 4.94
C ASN A 84 -9.91 -9.79 4.97
N LYS A 85 -11.02 -10.24 4.37
CA LYS A 85 -12.28 -9.50 4.39
C LYS A 85 -13.11 -9.95 5.58
N VAL A 86 -13.19 -9.10 6.59
CA VAL A 86 -14.00 -9.35 7.78
C VAL A 86 -15.32 -8.58 7.68
N SER A 87 -16.43 -9.26 7.95
CA SER A 87 -17.73 -8.62 8.16
C SER A 87 -18.38 -9.19 9.40
N PHE A 88 -19.18 -8.38 10.09
CA PHE A 88 -19.94 -8.80 11.24
C PHE A 88 -21.35 -8.23 11.21
N GLY A 89 -22.28 -8.89 11.89
CA GLY A 89 -23.64 -8.43 11.99
C GLY A 89 -24.39 -9.09 13.14
N PHE A 90 -25.43 -8.39 13.59
CA PHE A 90 -26.35 -8.86 14.62
C PHE A 90 -27.68 -9.27 13.99
N ASN A 91 -28.36 -10.24 14.60
CA ASN A 91 -29.69 -10.66 14.18
C ASN A 91 -30.78 -9.60 14.47
N SER A 92 -30.55 -8.69 15.41
CA SER A 92 -31.43 -7.56 15.73
C SER A 92 -30.63 -6.30 16.04
N LYS A 93 -31.24 -5.13 15.81
CA LYS A 93 -30.66 -3.81 16.17
C LYS A 93 -30.88 -3.43 17.63
N SER A 94 -31.89 -4.02 18.28
CA SER A 94 -32.22 -3.78 19.69
C SER A 94 -32.84 -5.02 20.31
N VAL A 95 -32.61 -5.23 21.59
CA VAL A 95 -33.17 -6.33 22.39
C VAL A 95 -33.43 -5.85 23.81
N GLU A 96 -34.38 -6.50 24.49
CA GLU A 96 -34.61 -6.30 25.92
C GLU A 96 -33.51 -6.99 26.77
N PRO A 97 -33.24 -6.51 28.00
CA PRO A 97 -32.31 -7.15 28.91
C PRO A 97 -32.65 -8.63 29.14
N GLY A 98 -31.62 -9.49 29.09
CA GLY A 98 -31.78 -10.93 29.28
C GLY A 98 -32.17 -11.70 28.02
N ASN A 99 -32.48 -11.02 26.91
CA ASN A 99 -32.73 -11.70 25.63
C ASN A 99 -31.42 -12.10 24.93
N ASN A 100 -31.47 -13.20 24.18
CA ASN A 100 -30.34 -13.69 23.40
C ASN A 100 -30.11 -12.86 22.14
N VAL A 101 -28.83 -12.58 21.84
CA VAL A 101 -28.37 -11.94 20.61
C VAL A 101 -27.42 -12.87 19.88
N THR A 102 -27.58 -13.00 18.57
CA THR A 102 -26.67 -13.77 17.72
C THR A 102 -25.78 -12.81 16.95
N VAL A 103 -24.46 -12.96 17.12
CA VAL A 103 -23.44 -12.27 16.34
C VAL A 103 -22.93 -13.20 15.27
N THR A 104 -23.03 -12.79 14.00
CA THR A 104 -22.45 -13.52 12.87
C THR A 104 -21.19 -12.80 12.43
N VAL A 105 -20.05 -13.50 12.42
CA VAL A 105 -18.78 -13.02 11.88
C VAL A 105 -18.44 -13.84 10.64
N ARG A 106 -18.05 -13.18 9.55
CA ARG A 106 -17.53 -13.83 8.34
C ARG A 106 -16.13 -13.31 8.08
N ALA A 107 -15.21 -14.22 7.83
CA ALA A 107 -13.81 -13.96 7.52
C ALA A 107 -13.27 -15.11 6.66
N ASP A 108 -12.07 -14.95 6.12
CA ASP A 108 -11.41 -16.01 5.35
C ASP A 108 -11.16 -17.27 6.22
N PRO A 109 -11.12 -18.48 5.63
CA PRO A 109 -10.87 -19.72 6.36
C PRO A 109 -9.61 -19.64 7.23
N ASN A 110 -9.66 -20.27 8.42
CA ASN A 110 -8.58 -20.27 9.41
C ASN A 110 -8.26 -18.89 10.04
N SER A 111 -9.12 -17.90 9.88
CA SER A 111 -9.01 -16.63 10.62
C SER A 111 -9.34 -16.82 12.11
N ALA A 112 -8.62 -16.12 12.98
CA ALA A 112 -9.03 -15.92 14.37
C ALA A 112 -9.84 -14.63 14.47
N ALA A 113 -11.03 -14.71 15.07
CA ALA A 113 -11.89 -13.55 15.32
C ALA A 113 -12.01 -13.31 16.82
N TYR A 114 -11.70 -12.09 17.25
CA TYR A 114 -11.84 -11.64 18.63
C TYR A 114 -12.93 -10.58 18.69
N LEU A 115 -13.87 -10.73 19.62
CA LEU A 115 -14.98 -9.82 19.81
C LEU A 115 -14.87 -9.13 21.17
N LEU A 116 -15.10 -7.83 21.19
CA LEU A 116 -15.16 -7.01 22.40
C LEU A 116 -16.53 -6.33 22.44
N ALA A 117 -17.24 -6.47 23.56
CA ALA A 117 -18.46 -5.72 23.85
C ALA A 117 -18.13 -4.60 24.84
N ILE A 118 -18.57 -3.38 24.54
CA ILE A 118 -18.30 -2.19 25.35
C ILE A 118 -19.63 -1.52 25.67
N ASP A 119 -19.80 -1.11 26.93
CA ASP A 119 -20.93 -0.27 27.33
C ASP A 119 -20.74 1.16 26.82
N GLN A 120 -21.78 1.75 26.23
CA GLN A 120 -21.72 3.08 25.62
C GLN A 120 -21.32 4.19 26.61
N SER A 121 -21.64 4.06 27.90
CA SER A 121 -21.27 5.05 28.91
C SER A 121 -19.75 5.17 29.09
N VAL A 122 -19.01 4.09 28.83
CA VAL A 122 -17.55 4.08 28.93
C VAL A 122 -16.90 4.84 27.78
N LEU A 123 -17.56 4.94 26.62
CA LEU A 123 -17.07 5.74 25.49
C LEU A 123 -17.01 7.25 25.82
N LEU A 124 -17.79 7.72 26.79
CA LEU A 124 -17.77 9.13 27.24
C LEU A 124 -16.56 9.47 28.12
N ILE A 125 -15.89 8.44 28.67
CA ILE A 125 -14.80 8.58 29.64
C ILE A 125 -13.44 8.20 29.02
N ARG A 126 -13.45 7.53 27.87
CA ARG A 126 -12.22 7.08 27.18
C ARG A 126 -11.55 8.19 26.39
N GLY A 127 -10.22 8.16 26.36
CA GLY A 127 -9.42 8.83 25.35
C GLY A 127 -9.33 8.00 24.05
N ASP A 128 -8.90 8.64 22.97
CA ASP A 128 -8.79 8.06 21.62
C ASP A 128 -7.63 7.05 21.53
N ASN A 129 -7.90 5.80 21.94
CA ASN A 129 -6.93 4.69 21.92
C ASN A 129 -7.48 3.47 21.16
N ASP A 130 -8.58 3.62 20.44
CA ASP A 130 -9.14 2.55 19.64
C ASP A 130 -8.25 2.33 18.41
N VAL A 131 -7.97 1.07 18.08
CA VAL A 131 -7.20 0.73 16.88
C VAL A 131 -8.15 0.62 15.70
N THR A 132 -7.98 1.49 14.73
CA THR A 132 -8.75 1.55 13.49
C THR A 132 -7.96 0.98 12.32
N SER A 133 -8.63 0.78 11.18
CA SER A 133 -7.96 0.39 9.93
C SER A 133 -6.95 1.42 9.45
N ASP A 134 -7.15 2.69 9.83
CA ASP A 134 -6.36 3.82 9.32
C ASP A 134 -5.02 3.94 10.05
N ASP A 135 -4.98 3.52 11.32
CA ASP A 135 -3.75 3.42 12.11
C ASP A 135 -2.74 2.44 11.49
N VAL A 136 -3.22 1.47 10.72
CA VAL A 136 -2.39 0.46 10.03
C VAL A 136 -1.99 0.91 8.62
N SER A 137 -2.66 1.92 8.04
CA SER A 137 -2.52 2.28 6.62
C SER A 137 -1.59 3.47 6.34
N THR A 138 -1.06 4.15 7.35
CA THR A 138 -0.48 5.50 7.17
C THR A 138 1.04 5.53 6.92
N ILE A 139 1.47 5.99 5.71
CA ILE A 139 2.64 6.89 5.43
C ILE A 139 2.32 7.71 4.14
N ALA A 140 2.67 9.01 4.10
CA ALA A 140 2.20 10.01 3.11
C ALA A 140 3.18 10.44 1.97
N ASN A 141 2.57 10.77 0.82
CA ASN A 141 2.79 11.79 -0.24
C ASN A 141 4.02 11.85 -1.22
N ILE A 142 3.69 11.61 -2.52
CA ILE A 142 3.75 12.43 -3.77
C ILE A 142 5.03 13.22 -4.22
N ASN A 143 5.25 13.13 -5.56
CA ASN A 143 6.12 13.85 -6.54
C ASN A 143 7.50 13.24 -6.87
N ILE A 144 7.67 12.75 -8.11
CA ILE A 144 8.99 12.62 -8.76
C ILE A 144 9.23 13.84 -9.61
N MET A 145 10.37 14.48 -9.37
CA MET A 145 11.06 15.23 -10.39
C MET A 145 12.52 14.74 -10.37
N ILE A 146 12.90 13.90 -11.33
CA ILE A 146 14.31 13.55 -11.51
C ILE A 146 15.00 14.78 -12.10
N LYS A 147 15.48 15.67 -11.24
CA LYS A 147 16.39 16.75 -11.61
C LYS A 147 17.66 16.60 -10.80
N LYS A 148 18.81 16.55 -11.49
CA LYS A 148 20.02 17.11 -10.91
C LYS A 148 20.87 17.83 -11.95
N ILE A 149 21.21 19.05 -11.53
CA ILE A 149 22.21 20.06 -11.93
C ILE A 149 23.15 19.64 -13.06
#